data_AF-A0A7K1Y1A8-F1
#
_entry.id   AF-A0A7K1Y1A8-F1
#
_cell.length_a   1.000
_cell.length_b   1.000
_cell.length_c   1.000
_cell.angle_alpha   90.00
_cell.angle_beta   90.00
_cell.angle_gamma   90.00
#
_symmetry.space_group_name_H-M   'P 1'
#
loop_
_entity.id
_entity.type
_entity.pdbx_description
1 polymer ?
#
loop_
_entity_poly.entity_id
_entity_poly.type
_entity_poly.pdbx_seq_one_letter_code
_entity_poly.pdbx_strand_id
1 'polypeptide(L)'
;MHLGNEVNSPGNEFYPSVTRSGNLYFTARLARGYGEEDIVVCESVNGKFRKPVLLDTAINTKGDEFNALWIPTRPGRLIYGPGQYFR
;
A
#
# COMPACT_ATOMS: atom_id res chain seq x y z
N MET A 1 -0.38 -5.91 -11.01
CA MET A 1 -1.82 -5.64 -11.22
C MET A 1 -1.94 -4.31 -11.96
N HIS A 2 -2.87 -4.15 -12.89
CA HIS A 2 -3.05 -2.89 -13.61
C HIS A 2 -4.54 -2.54 -13.63
N LEU A 3 -4.91 -1.45 -12.95
CA LEU A 3 -6.25 -0.92 -12.71
C LEU A 3 -6.47 0.46 -13.36
N GLY A 4 -5.53 0.90 -14.20
CA GLY A 4 -5.54 2.18 -14.89
C GLY A 4 -4.99 3.34 -14.06
N ASN A 5 -4.85 4.49 -14.72
CA ASN A 5 -4.09 5.65 -14.22
C ASN A 5 -4.71 6.37 -13.00
N GLU A 6 -5.94 6.01 -12.62
CA GLU A 6 -6.54 6.50 -11.37
C GLU A 6 -5.96 5.80 -10.15
N VAL A 7 -5.46 4.57 -10.31
CA VAL A 7 -4.89 3.76 -9.22
C VAL A 7 -3.39 3.61 -9.38
N ASN A 8 -2.94 3.27 -10.59
CA ASN A 8 -1.54 3.05 -10.88
C ASN A 8 -0.85 4.33 -11.36
N SER A 9 0.36 4.53 -10.87
CA SER A 9 1.29 5.56 -11.31
C SER A 9 2.28 4.98 -12.34
N PRO A 10 3.09 5.83 -13.00
CA PRO A 10 4.24 5.38 -13.78
C PRO A 10 5.37 4.78 -12.94
N GLY A 11 5.30 4.89 -11.61
CA GLY A 11 6.30 4.38 -10.69
C GLY A 11 6.21 2.88 -10.46
N ASN A 12 7.13 2.39 -9.63
CA ASN A 12 7.15 0.99 -9.22
C ASN A 12 6.07 0.72 -8.16
N GLU A 13 5.29 -0.34 -8.36
CA GLU A 13 4.15 -0.70 -7.51
C GLU A 13 4.04 -2.22 -7.34
N PHE A 14 3.93 -2.66 -6.09
CA PHE A 14 4.11 -4.07 -5.73
C PHE A 14 3.14 -4.54 -4.63
N TYR A 15 3.04 -5.87 -4.50
CA TYR A 15 2.36 -6.54 -3.38
C TYR A 15 0.93 -6.03 -3.10
N PRO A 16 0.02 -6.05 -4.09
CA PRO A 16 -1.35 -5.63 -3.84
C PRO A 16 -2.08 -6.61 -2.92
N SER A 17 -2.83 -6.08 -1.97
CA SER A 17 -3.62 -6.85 -1.02
C SER A 17 -4.98 -6.19 -0.76
N VAL A 18 -6.05 -6.98 -0.87
CA VAL A 18 -7.43 -6.47 -0.75
C VAL A 18 -8.02 -6.89 0.59
N THR A 19 -8.58 -5.92 1.30
CA THR A 19 -9.27 -6.12 2.57
C THR A 19 -10.66 -6.70 2.38
N ARG A 20 -11.26 -7.20 3.47
CA ARG A 20 -12.65 -7.68 3.43
C ARG A 20 -13.67 -6.59 3.12
N SER A 21 -13.39 -5.33 3.48
CA SER A 21 -14.23 -4.18 3.09
C SER A 21 -14.00 -3.74 1.64
N GLY A 22 -13.03 -4.34 0.95
CA GLY A 22 -12.74 -4.07 -0.45
C GLY A 22 -11.65 -3.03 -0.68
N ASN A 23 -11.11 -2.40 0.37
CA ASN A 23 -9.97 -1.47 0.22
C ASN A 23 -8.72 -2.22 -0.24
N LEU A 24 -7.94 -1.61 -1.12
CA LEU A 24 -6.71 -2.15 -1.68
C LEU A 24 -5.51 -1.46 -1.04
N TYR A 25 -4.56 -2.24 -0.55
CA TYR A 25 -3.27 -1.79 -0.04
C TYR A 25 -2.17 -2.29 -0.95
N PHE A 26 -1.13 -1.49 -1.18
CA PHE A 26 0.04 -1.90 -1.95
C PHE A 26 1.24 -1.01 -1.62
N THR A 27 2.44 -1.48 -1.99
CA THR A 27 3.68 -0.70 -1.91
C THR A 27 3.82 0.11 -3.20
N ALA A 28 4.18 1.39 -3.09
CA ALA A 28 4.36 2.29 -4.23
C ALA A 28 5.56 3.21 -4.02
N ARG A 29 6.33 3.44 -5.10
CA ARG A 29 7.33 4.50 -5.16
C ARG A 29 6.69 5.78 -5.66
N LEU A 30 6.55 6.76 -4.77
CA LEU A 30 5.89 8.04 -5.06
C LEU A 30 6.90 9.19 -5.16
N ALA A 31 6.62 10.15 -6.05
CA ALA A 31 7.44 11.38 -6.14
C ALA A 31 7.41 12.23 -4.86
N ARG A 32 6.39 12.05 -4.02
CA ARG A 32 6.20 12.73 -2.73
C ARG A 32 5.75 11.72 -1.67
N GLY A 33 6.62 10.75 -1.41
CA GLY A 33 6.50 9.76 -0.34
C GLY A 33 7.14 10.21 0.98
N TYR A 34 7.08 9.36 2.00
CA TYR A 34 7.91 9.52 3.21
C TYR A 34 9.28 8.87 3.01
N GLY A 35 9.33 7.72 2.34
CA GLY A 35 10.54 6.98 1.95
C GLY A 35 10.69 6.84 0.43
N GLU A 36 11.54 5.89 -0.01
CA GLU A 36 11.62 5.54 -1.44
C GLU A 36 10.49 4.58 -1.85
N GLU A 37 10.00 3.78 -0.90
CA GLU A 37 8.83 2.92 -1.05
C GLU A 37 7.90 3.06 0.15
N ASP A 38 6.65 3.44 -0.12
CA ASP A 38 5.62 3.65 0.91
C ASP A 38 4.44 2.69 0.71
N ILE A 39 3.68 2.48 1.77
CA ILE A 39 2.39 1.79 1.72
C ILE A 39 1.27 2.80 1.53
N VAL A 40 0.47 2.54 0.49
CA VAL A 40 -0.71 3.33 0.16
C VAL A 40 -1.97 2.48 0.27
N VAL A 41 -3.10 3.17 0.44
CA VAL A 41 -4.44 2.59 0.40
C VAL A 41 -5.30 3.26 -0.67
N CYS A 42 -6.00 2.45 -1.45
CA CYS A 42 -7.11 2.84 -2.30
C CYS A 42 -8.41 2.38 -1.63
N GLU A 43 -9.26 3.33 -1.25
CA GLU A 43 -10.61 3.01 -0.80
C GLU A 43 -11.45 2.49 -1.98
N SER A 44 -12.27 1.46 -1.72
CA SER A 44 -13.25 0.99 -2.68
C SER A 44 -14.61 1.60 -2.38
N VAL A 45 -15.12 2.40 -3.30
CA VAL A 45 -16.45 3.03 -3.20
C VAL A 45 -17.29 2.56 -4.38
N ASN A 46 -18.37 1.84 -4.08
CA ASN A 46 -19.27 1.26 -5.09
C ASN A 46 -18.53 0.37 -6.11
N GLY A 47 -17.58 -0.43 -5.64
CA GLY A 47 -16.80 -1.34 -6.49
C GLY A 47 -15.72 -0.66 -7.34
N LYS A 48 -15.47 0.64 -7.15
CA LYS A 48 -14.42 1.40 -7.83
C LYS A 48 -13.37 1.87 -6.83
N PHE A 49 -12.11 1.63 -7.15
CA PHE A 49 -10.99 2.15 -6.38
C PHE A 49 -10.84 3.65 -6.60
N ARG A 50 -10.60 4.37 -5.51
CA ARG A 50 -10.18 5.77 -5.52
C ARG A 50 -8.66 5.87 -5.66
N LYS A 51 -8.17 7.09 -5.84
CA LYS A 51 -6.75 7.39 -5.90
C LYS A 51 -6.03 6.89 -4.64
N PRO A 52 -4.78 6.41 -4.76
CA PRO A 52 -4.01 5.97 -3.61
C PRO A 52 -3.75 7.14 -2.66
N VAL A 53 -3.86 6.85 -1.37
CA VAL A 53 -3.55 7.78 -0.28
C VAL A 53 -2.46 7.15 0.57
N LEU A 54 -1.45 7.95 0.93
CA LEU A 54 -0.41 7.54 1.88
C LEU A 54 -1.03 7.22 3.24
N LEU A 55 -0.63 6.11 3.83
CA LEU A 55 -0.84 5.88 5.26
C LEU A 55 0.08 6.81 6.06
N ASP A 56 -0.29 7.06 7.31
CA ASP A 56 0.44 7.99 8.17
C ASP A 56 1.82 7.46 8.59
N THR A 57 2.52 8.26 9.39
CA THR A 57 3.90 7.98 9.80
C THR A 57 4.05 6.88 10.86
N ALA A 58 2.95 6.31 11.35
CA ALA A 58 3.02 5.08 12.15
C ALA A 58 3.30 3.87 11.25
N ILE A 59 2.94 3.97 9.96
CA ILE A 59 3.21 2.94 8.95
C ILE A 59 4.42 3.31 8.10
N ASN A 60 4.38 4.49 7.47
CA ASN A 60 5.41 4.92 6.52
C ASN A 60 6.49 5.75 7.23
N THR A 61 7.74 5.35 7.10
CA THR A 61 8.87 6.04 7.75
C THR A 61 9.74 6.74 6.70
N LYS A 62 10.92 7.22 7.13
CA LYS A 62 11.94 7.69 6.17
C LYS A 62 12.71 6.54 5.52
N GLY A 63 12.52 5.31 6.00
CA GLY A 63 13.04 4.11 5.38
C GLY A 63 12.08 3.57 4.34
N ASP A 64 12.32 2.32 3.93
CA ASP A 64 11.52 1.68 2.90
C ASP A 64 10.57 0.64 3.52
N GLU A 65 9.27 0.76 3.21
CA GLU A 65 8.23 -0.15 3.66
C GLU A 65 7.71 -1.05 2.52
N PHE A 66 7.81 -2.37 2.75
CA PHE A 66 7.50 -3.37 1.73
C PHE A 66 6.43 -4.36 2.19
N ASN A 67 5.99 -5.17 1.22
CA ASN A 67 5.21 -6.39 1.44
C ASN A 67 3.87 -6.14 2.15
N ALA A 68 3.14 -5.11 1.73
CA ALA A 68 1.81 -4.84 2.25
C ALA A 68 0.89 -6.07 2.09
N LEU A 69 0.49 -6.65 3.22
CA LEU A 69 -0.38 -7.83 3.26
C LEU A 69 -1.51 -7.59 4.25
N TRP A 70 -2.73 -7.60 3.75
CA TRP A 70 -3.91 -7.69 4.59
C TRP A 70 -4.18 -9.13 5.00
N ILE A 71 -4.29 -9.36 6.31
CA ILE A 71 -4.74 -10.62 6.90
C ILE A 71 -6.18 -10.45 7.40
N PRO A 72 -7.15 -11.24 6.89
CA PRO A 72 -8.55 -11.12 7.25
C PRO A 72 -8.90 -11.86 8.57
N THR A 73 -8.19 -11.56 9.66
CA THR A 73 -8.55 -12.02 11.02
C THR A 73 -9.67 -11.17 11.64
N ARG A 74 -10.08 -11.48 12.88
CA ARG A 74 -10.95 -10.60 13.70
C ARG A 74 -10.18 -10.17 14.97
N PRO A 75 -9.76 -8.89 15.10
CA PRO A 75 -9.82 -7.84 14.06
C PRO A 75 -8.87 -8.15 12.89
N GLY A 76 -9.14 -7.57 11.71
CA GLY A 76 -8.26 -7.70 10.55
C GLY A 76 -6.96 -6.92 10.77
N ARG A 77 -5.87 -7.34 10.13
CA ARG A 77 -4.54 -6.75 10.37
C ARG A 77 -3.78 -6.53 9.06
N LEU A 78 -3.21 -5.33 8.90
CA LEU A 78 -2.19 -5.08 7.90
C LEU A 78 -0.83 -5.52 8.47
N ILE A 79 -0.15 -6.40 7.75
CA ILE A 79 1.25 -6.74 8.00
C ILE A 79 2.09 -6.14 6.90
N TYR A 80 3.20 -5.55 7.30
CA TYR A 80 4.22 -4.99 6.43
C TYR A 80 5.56 -5.10 7.15
N GLY A 81 6.64 -5.03 6.39
CA GLY A 81 7.98 -5.14 6.95
C GLY A 81 8.84 -3.96 6.51
N PRO A 82 9.68 -3.41 7.40
CA PRO A 82 10.80 -2.60 6.95
C PRO A 82 11.70 -3.47 6.08
N GLY A 83 12.34 -2.88 5.07
CA GLY A 83 13.42 -3.54 4.33
C GLY A 83 14.62 -3.83 5.22
N GLN A 84 14.52 -4.83 6.10
CA GLN A 84 15.71 -5.42 6.69
C GLN A 84 16.33 -6.30 5.63
N TYR A 85 17.22 -5.68 4.85
CA TYR A 85 18.32 -6.41 4.26
C TYR A 85 19.00 -7.16 5.41
N PHE A 86 18.76 -8.48 5.46
CA PHE A 86 19.61 -9.38 6.22
C PHE A 86 21.05 -9.09 5.76
N ARG A 87 21.87 -8.55 6.67
CA ARG A 87 23.32 -8.58 6.51
C ARG A 87 23.83 -9.95 6.90
#